data_AF-A0A952G1I0-F1
#
_entry.id   AF-A0A952G1I0-F1
#
_cell.length_a   1.000
_cell.length_b   1.000
_cell.length_c   1.000
_cell.angle_alpha   90.00
_cell.angle_beta   90.00
_cell.angle_gamma   90.00
#
_symmetry.space_group_name_H-M   'P 1'
#
loop_
_entity.id
_entity.type
_entity.pdbx_description
1 polymer ?
#
loop_
_entity_poly.entity_id
_entity_poly.type
_entity_poly.pdbx_seq_one_letter_code
_entity_poly.pdbx_strand_id
1 'polypeptide(L)'
;KTLSMMSETGLLGRYIPEFGRIVAQTQFNMYHAYTVDEHTLRAIDVIHGVETGRYKDDHPLASSIMPQLVDKESLYLAMLLHDTGKGGEDGQEIGGERAARKACERLGMPDWKIDQVAWLVRHHLVLSDYAQKRDVSDPETVAGFADIVETPERLRLLLILTVADIRAVGPGVWNAWKGQLMRDLFAATESAFRGGRESDAISSVRKGLSERAEARRVELSENNDDMAAWLETMDENYLFSFTPEDIKAHAALVWSTFDSEPAAKARIDLSRNATAFSISADDRPGLFADLARTFANLGANVVGAQVFTSNEGNALDVFYVQDGQGLPFAHDDPQRLRQAEQQLEQAALGQLPPPVTYRSAMAARTAAFAIAPTVAFDDNANANMTIIEVSGRDRHGLLADLVEIIAKARLDIASAHIDCYGERAVDAFYVADHFKKAQLSASQKQAVRKQLLDVLDQAPAVPPKARLTRARASLAR
;
A
#
# COMPACT_ATOMS: atom_id res chain seq x y z
N LYS A 1 14.06 -6.43 26.93
CA LYS A 1 14.62 -6.06 28.26
C LYS A 1 16.15 -6.08 28.28
N THR A 2 16.82 -7.20 28.00
CA THR A 2 18.30 -7.26 28.00
C THR A 2 18.94 -6.28 27.02
N LEU A 3 18.50 -6.26 25.77
CA LEU A 3 19.02 -5.33 24.76
C LEU A 3 18.80 -3.85 25.14
N SER A 4 17.67 -3.51 25.74
CA SER A 4 17.39 -2.16 26.26
C SER A 4 18.40 -1.75 27.33
N MET A 5 18.65 -2.60 28.33
CA MET A 5 19.67 -2.33 29.36
C MET A 5 21.08 -2.21 28.76
N MET A 6 21.42 -3.05 27.77
CA MET A 6 22.69 -2.94 27.07
C MET A 6 22.79 -1.63 26.27
N SER A 7 21.70 -1.15 25.69
CA SER A 7 21.65 0.13 24.98
C SER A 7 21.82 1.30 25.93
N GLU A 8 21.04 1.34 27.02
CA GLU A 8 21.06 2.38 28.05
C GLU A 8 22.44 2.51 28.73
N THR A 9 23.15 1.38 28.91
CA THR A 9 24.51 1.36 29.47
C THR A 9 25.60 1.64 28.44
N GLY A 10 25.25 1.78 27.16
CA GLY A 10 26.18 1.93 26.03
C GLY A 10 26.94 0.65 25.66
N LEU A 11 26.69 -0.47 26.33
CA LEU A 11 27.30 -1.76 26.04
C LEU A 11 26.93 -2.26 24.64
N LEU A 12 25.66 -2.14 24.25
CA LEU A 12 25.18 -2.64 22.95
C LEU A 12 25.87 -1.92 21.80
N GLY A 13 25.95 -0.60 21.84
CA GLY A 13 26.61 0.19 20.80
C GLY A 13 28.13 -0.03 20.74
N ARG A 14 28.78 -0.43 21.84
CA ARG A 14 30.20 -0.83 21.82
C ARG A 14 30.38 -2.24 21.28
N TYR A 15 29.46 -3.15 21.58
CA TYR A 15 29.52 -4.54 21.14
C TYR A 15 29.14 -4.70 19.66
N ILE A 16 28.18 -3.89 19.20
CA ILE A 16 27.73 -3.79 17.80
C ILE A 16 27.87 -2.32 17.38
N PRO A 17 29.06 -1.91 16.88
CA PRO A 17 29.32 -0.52 16.49
C PRO A 17 28.35 0.02 15.44
N GLU A 18 27.80 -0.84 14.59
CA GLU A 18 26.76 -0.50 13.61
C GLU A 18 25.50 0.04 14.29
N PHE A 19 25.03 -0.63 15.35
CA PHE A 19 23.94 -0.16 16.20
C PHE A 19 24.36 1.11 16.97
N GLY A 20 25.59 1.16 17.46
CA GLY A 20 26.12 2.32 18.18
C GLY A 20 26.05 3.64 17.40
N ARG A 21 26.10 3.59 16.06
CA ARG A 21 25.99 4.78 15.19
C ARG A 21 24.57 5.35 15.10
N ILE A 22 23.56 4.52 15.32
CA ILE A 22 22.15 4.90 15.22
C ILE A 22 21.52 5.29 16.57
N VAL A 23 22.27 5.16 17.67
CA VAL A 23 21.80 5.52 19.02
C VAL A 23 21.45 7.00 19.08
N ALA A 24 20.24 7.30 19.58
CA ALA A 24 19.66 8.64 19.63
C ALA A 24 19.59 9.37 18.26
N GLN A 25 19.77 8.65 17.15
CA GLN A 25 19.62 9.23 15.82
C GLN A 25 18.14 9.50 15.59
N THR A 26 17.79 10.76 15.35
CA THR A 26 16.43 11.13 14.95
C THR A 26 16.17 10.61 13.54
N GLN A 27 15.02 9.98 13.35
CA GLN A 27 14.58 9.58 12.02
C GLN A 27 14.18 10.84 11.25
N PHE A 28 14.76 11.06 10.07
CA PHE A 28 14.41 12.21 9.21
C PHE A 28 13.07 12.03 8.49
N ASN A 29 12.26 11.03 8.86
CA ASN A 29 10.89 10.85 8.38
C ASN A 29 9.89 11.00 9.55
N MET A 30 8.71 11.53 9.24
CA MET A 30 7.73 12.07 10.19
C MET A 30 7.03 11.04 11.10
N TYR A 31 7.27 9.74 10.91
CA TYR A 31 6.36 8.71 11.43
C TYR A 31 6.90 7.92 12.59
N HIS A 32 8.22 7.90 12.72
CA HIS A 32 8.83 7.24 13.84
C HIS A 32 8.64 8.12 15.06
N ALA A 33 7.79 7.67 15.97
CA ALA A 33 7.61 8.28 17.27
C ALA A 33 8.90 8.21 18.12
N TYR A 34 9.91 7.49 17.64
CA TYR A 34 11.09 7.06 18.37
C TYR A 34 12.36 7.25 17.54
N THR A 35 13.50 7.42 18.22
CA THR A 35 14.83 7.41 17.59
C THR A 35 15.09 6.04 16.94
N VAL A 36 16.04 5.97 16.00
CA VAL A 36 16.29 4.75 15.21
C VAL A 36 16.58 3.53 16.10
N ASP A 37 17.39 3.70 17.12
CA ASP A 37 17.71 2.66 18.13
C ASP A 37 16.49 2.20 18.92
N GLU A 38 15.69 3.14 19.41
CA GLU A 38 14.52 2.85 20.23
C GLU A 38 13.40 2.20 19.39
N HIS A 39 13.23 2.64 18.14
CA HIS A 39 12.42 1.95 17.12
C HIS A 39 12.86 0.50 16.93
N THR A 40 14.16 0.29 16.67
CA THR A 40 14.74 -1.04 16.47
C THR A 40 14.49 -1.96 17.66
N LEU A 41 14.67 -1.48 18.90
CA LEU A 41 14.41 -2.26 20.10
C LEU A 41 12.93 -2.58 20.29
N ARG A 42 12.03 -1.64 19.95
CA ARG A 42 10.58 -1.91 19.92
C ARG A 42 10.23 -2.98 18.89
N ALA A 43 10.77 -2.89 17.68
CA ALA A 43 10.51 -3.87 16.63
C ALA A 43 10.96 -5.28 17.04
N ILE A 44 12.09 -5.40 17.74
CA ILE A 44 12.52 -6.68 18.35
C ILE A 44 11.52 -7.17 19.40
N ASP A 45 10.98 -6.30 20.27
CA ASP A 45 9.92 -6.70 21.22
C ASP A 45 8.63 -7.11 20.49
N VAL A 46 8.33 -6.54 19.33
CA VAL A 46 7.20 -6.98 18.50
C VAL A 46 7.41 -8.40 17.98
N ILE A 47 8.58 -8.70 17.41
CA ILE A 47 8.92 -10.07 16.98
C ILE A 47 8.78 -11.05 18.15
N HIS A 48 9.34 -10.69 19.31
CA HIS A 48 9.24 -11.50 20.52
C HIS A 48 7.79 -11.66 21.02
N GLY A 49 6.97 -10.62 20.89
CA GLY A 49 5.54 -10.68 21.20
C GLY A 49 4.77 -11.60 20.25
N VAL A 50 5.12 -11.63 18.95
CA VAL A 50 4.56 -12.60 18.00
C VAL A 50 4.97 -14.02 18.38
N GLU A 51 6.25 -14.24 18.68
CA GLU A 51 6.77 -15.56 19.10
C GLU A 51 6.14 -16.09 20.39
N THR A 52 5.87 -15.21 21.36
CA THR A 52 5.25 -15.58 22.64
C THR A 52 3.72 -15.57 22.60
N GLY A 53 3.12 -15.28 21.45
CA GLY A 53 1.66 -15.25 21.26
C GLY A 53 0.96 -13.99 21.81
N ARG A 54 1.70 -13.00 22.32
CA ARG A 54 1.17 -11.73 22.83
C ARG A 54 0.38 -10.96 21.77
N TYR A 55 0.76 -11.09 20.50
CA TYR A 55 0.11 -10.39 19.39
C TYR A 55 -0.65 -11.32 18.43
N LYS A 56 -1.16 -12.46 18.93
CA LYS A 56 -1.89 -13.43 18.11
C LYS A 56 -3.11 -12.83 17.42
N ASP A 57 -3.89 -12.04 18.16
CA ASP A 57 -5.14 -11.44 17.64
C ASP A 57 -4.84 -10.26 16.70
N ASP A 58 -3.79 -9.50 16.99
CA ASP A 58 -3.37 -8.36 16.15
C ASP A 58 -2.67 -8.80 14.85
N HIS A 59 -1.88 -9.88 14.91
CA HIS A 59 -1.06 -10.40 13.81
C HIS A 59 -1.25 -11.92 13.63
N PRO A 60 -2.43 -12.37 13.20
CA PRO A 60 -2.74 -13.80 13.12
C PRO A 60 -1.85 -14.54 12.11
N LEU A 61 -1.53 -13.93 10.96
CA LEU A 61 -0.65 -14.54 9.96
C LEU A 61 0.79 -14.64 10.47
N ALA A 62 1.37 -13.55 11.00
CA ALA A 62 2.74 -13.57 11.54
C ALA A 62 2.88 -14.60 12.67
N SER A 63 1.84 -14.73 13.50
CA SER A 63 1.82 -15.69 14.61
C SER A 63 1.68 -17.14 14.13
N SER A 64 1.01 -17.40 13.01
CA SER A 64 0.88 -18.75 12.45
C SER A 64 2.13 -19.22 11.70
N ILE A 65 2.90 -18.29 11.11
CA ILE A 65 4.14 -18.60 10.39
C ILE A 65 5.39 -18.64 11.29
N MET A 66 5.39 -17.93 12.42
CA MET A 66 6.53 -17.88 13.35
C MET A 66 7.06 -19.26 13.78
N PRO A 67 6.20 -20.26 14.09
CA PRO A 67 6.66 -21.62 14.42
C PRO A 67 7.24 -22.39 13.23
N GLN A 68 7.00 -21.94 12.00
CA GLN A 68 7.44 -22.59 10.76
C GLN A 68 8.84 -22.12 10.31
N LEU A 69 9.38 -21.08 10.96
CA LEU A 69 10.72 -20.55 10.64
C LEU A 69 11.81 -21.56 11.00
N VAL A 70 12.75 -21.74 10.07
CA VAL A 70 13.94 -22.57 10.27
C VAL A 70 15.01 -21.77 11.03
N ASP A 71 15.19 -20.49 10.68
CA ASP A 71 16.27 -19.65 11.26
C ASP A 71 15.75 -18.34 11.86
N LYS A 72 15.16 -18.46 13.05
CA LYS A 72 14.70 -17.30 13.84
C LYS A 72 15.84 -16.35 14.24
N GLU A 73 17.06 -16.85 14.39
CA GLU A 73 18.20 -16.03 14.78
C GLU A 73 18.51 -14.97 13.70
N SER A 74 18.44 -15.36 12.42
CA SER A 74 18.59 -14.40 11.32
C SER A 74 17.52 -13.31 11.34
N LEU A 75 16.27 -13.64 11.70
CA LEU A 75 15.20 -12.65 11.83
C LEU A 75 15.52 -11.60 12.91
N TYR A 76 15.90 -12.04 14.10
CA TYR A 76 16.23 -11.13 15.20
C TYR A 76 17.47 -10.28 14.90
N LEU A 77 18.51 -10.89 14.31
CA LEU A 77 19.75 -10.19 13.97
C LEU A 77 19.54 -9.20 12.81
N ALA A 78 18.75 -9.57 11.80
CA ALA A 78 18.36 -8.67 10.72
C ALA A 78 17.55 -7.49 11.26
N MET A 79 16.57 -7.72 12.15
CA MET A 79 15.81 -6.63 12.76
C MET A 79 16.71 -5.71 13.58
N LEU A 80 17.71 -6.22 14.30
CA LEU A 80 18.66 -5.38 15.04
C LEU A 80 19.51 -4.47 14.12
N LEU A 81 19.67 -4.86 12.86
CA LEU A 81 20.57 -4.21 11.89
C LEU A 81 19.85 -3.49 10.74
N HIS A 82 18.52 -3.66 10.59
CA HIS A 82 17.76 -3.25 9.40
C HIS A 82 17.95 -1.77 9.03
N ASP A 83 18.00 -0.90 10.03
CA ASP A 83 18.08 0.54 9.88
C ASP A 83 19.50 1.13 10.01
N THR A 84 20.52 0.28 10.15
CA THR A 84 21.91 0.74 10.39
C THR A 84 22.54 1.50 9.21
N GLY A 85 21.89 1.49 8.04
CA GLY A 85 22.28 2.28 6.88
C GLY A 85 21.78 3.74 6.89
N LYS A 86 20.93 4.13 7.85
CA LYS A 86 20.33 5.48 7.88
C LYS A 86 21.38 6.59 7.99
N GLY A 87 21.38 7.51 7.03
CA GLY A 87 22.30 8.65 6.96
C GLY A 87 23.59 8.40 6.17
N GLY A 88 23.76 7.22 5.56
CA GLY A 88 24.85 6.94 4.64
C GLY A 88 24.60 7.46 3.21
N GLU A 89 25.67 7.66 2.43
CA GLU A 89 25.59 8.14 1.05
C GLU A 89 24.98 7.13 0.07
N ASP A 90 25.07 5.83 0.40
CA ASP A 90 24.63 4.73 -0.47
C ASP A 90 23.15 4.37 -0.32
N GLY A 91 22.38 5.14 0.44
CA GLY A 91 20.99 4.79 0.80
C GLY A 91 20.91 3.83 1.99
N GLN A 92 19.70 3.70 2.56
CA GLN A 92 19.45 2.94 3.78
C GLN A 92 19.59 1.43 3.56
N GLU A 93 19.08 0.92 2.44
CA GLU A 93 19.02 -0.50 2.11
C GLU A 93 20.42 -1.07 1.81
N ILE A 94 21.13 -0.45 0.85
CA ILE A 94 22.48 -0.88 0.45
C ILE A 94 23.49 -0.59 1.57
N GLY A 95 23.36 0.56 2.25
CA GLY A 95 24.16 0.89 3.42
C GLY A 95 23.96 -0.10 4.57
N GLY A 96 22.70 -0.44 4.86
CA GLY A 96 22.31 -1.40 5.87
C GLY A 96 22.85 -2.80 5.57
N GLU A 97 22.72 -3.28 4.32
CA GLU A 97 23.25 -4.58 3.91
C GLU A 97 24.75 -4.70 4.22
N ARG A 98 25.55 -3.71 3.80
CA ARG A 98 27.00 -3.74 4.03
C ARG A 98 27.36 -3.65 5.51
N ALA A 99 26.61 -2.88 6.30
CA ALA A 99 26.79 -2.81 7.74
C ALA A 99 26.46 -4.16 8.39
N ALA A 100 25.36 -4.79 7.98
CA ALA A 100 24.94 -6.07 8.49
C ALA A 100 25.95 -7.18 8.18
N ARG A 101 26.49 -7.24 6.95
CA ARG A 101 27.55 -8.18 6.57
C ARG A 101 28.76 -8.05 7.50
N LYS A 102 29.29 -6.83 7.66
CA LYS A 102 30.44 -6.55 8.54
C LYS A 102 30.17 -6.92 10.00
N ALA A 103 28.97 -6.65 10.50
CA ALA A 103 28.58 -7.02 11.85
C ALA A 103 28.56 -8.54 12.02
N CYS A 104 27.93 -9.28 11.11
CA CYS A 104 27.83 -10.74 11.17
C CYS A 104 29.19 -11.44 11.02
N GLU A 105 30.06 -10.97 10.12
CA GLU A 105 31.45 -11.44 9.97
C GLU A 105 32.23 -11.29 11.29
N ARG A 106 32.14 -10.12 11.92
CA ARG A 106 32.80 -9.83 13.20
C ARG A 106 32.24 -10.67 14.36
N LEU A 107 30.96 -11.04 14.30
CA LEU A 107 30.31 -11.92 15.27
C LEU A 107 30.63 -13.41 15.02
N GLY A 108 31.37 -13.75 13.96
CA GLY A 108 31.76 -15.12 13.63
C GLY A 108 30.62 -15.97 13.09
N MET A 109 29.63 -15.36 12.44
CA MET A 109 28.52 -16.07 11.81
C MET A 109 28.98 -16.83 10.57
N PRO A 110 28.39 -18.00 10.25
CA PRO A 110 28.69 -18.70 9.01
C PRO A 110 28.16 -17.94 7.78
N ASP A 111 28.80 -18.10 6.63
CA ASP A 111 28.51 -17.37 5.39
C ASP A 111 27.02 -17.38 5.00
N TRP A 112 26.37 -18.54 5.09
CA TRP A 112 24.94 -18.67 4.77
C TRP A 112 24.04 -17.78 5.64
N LYS A 113 24.40 -17.57 6.91
CA LYS A 113 23.66 -16.71 7.86
C LYS A 113 23.99 -15.24 7.62
N ILE A 114 25.25 -14.93 7.28
CA ILE A 114 25.66 -13.60 6.84
C ILE A 114 24.83 -13.18 5.63
N ASP A 115 24.72 -14.04 4.62
CA ASP A 115 23.94 -13.78 3.41
C ASP A 115 22.45 -13.61 3.70
N GLN A 116 21.88 -14.45 4.56
CA GLN A 116 20.47 -14.37 4.91
C GLN A 116 20.13 -13.07 5.67
N VAL A 117 20.95 -12.68 6.65
CA VAL A 117 20.77 -11.43 7.40
C VAL A 117 20.98 -10.22 6.48
N ALA A 118 22.03 -10.22 5.68
CA ALA A 118 22.30 -9.15 4.73
C ALA A 118 21.15 -8.97 3.73
N TRP A 119 20.63 -10.08 3.19
CA TRP A 119 19.48 -10.06 2.28
C TRP A 119 18.22 -9.48 2.95
N LEU A 120 17.90 -9.91 4.18
CA LEU A 120 16.76 -9.37 4.94
C LEU A 120 16.90 -7.86 5.17
N VAL A 121 18.11 -7.40 5.55
CA VAL A 121 18.38 -5.97 5.73
C VAL A 121 18.33 -5.21 4.41
N ARG A 122 18.79 -5.79 3.30
CA ARG A 122 18.69 -5.14 1.98
C ARG A 122 17.23 -4.96 1.55
N HIS A 123 16.38 -5.95 1.83
CA HIS A 123 15.03 -6.04 1.27
C HIS A 123 13.92 -5.72 2.28
N HIS A 124 14.22 -5.21 3.47
CA HIS A 124 13.24 -5.03 4.55
C HIS A 124 12.03 -4.14 4.21
N LEU A 125 12.14 -3.24 3.22
CA LEU A 125 11.04 -2.40 2.73
C LEU A 125 10.26 -3.02 1.56
N VAL A 126 10.80 -4.05 0.91
CA VAL A 126 10.26 -4.50 -0.38
C VAL A 126 8.87 -5.11 -0.26
N LEU A 127 8.55 -5.78 0.86
CA LEU A 127 7.22 -6.33 1.09
C LEU A 127 6.18 -5.25 1.33
N SER A 128 6.50 -4.22 2.13
CA SER A 128 5.57 -3.12 2.37
C SER A 128 5.36 -2.30 1.10
N ASP A 129 6.40 -2.07 0.31
CA ASP A 129 6.29 -1.39 -0.97
C ASP A 129 5.39 -2.16 -1.96
N TYR A 130 5.62 -3.45 -2.15
CA TYR A 130 4.76 -4.25 -3.03
C TYR A 130 3.34 -4.34 -2.52
N ALA A 131 3.13 -4.60 -1.22
CA ALA A 131 1.79 -4.76 -0.68
C ALA A 131 0.97 -3.46 -0.73
N GLN A 132 1.62 -2.30 -0.55
CA GLN A 132 0.91 -1.02 -0.38
C GLN A 132 0.88 -0.15 -1.62
N LYS A 133 1.87 -0.26 -2.51
CA LYS A 133 1.97 0.59 -3.70
C LYS A 133 1.69 -0.15 -4.99
N ARG A 134 1.68 -1.50 -4.92
CA ARG A 134 1.52 -2.33 -6.11
C ARG A 134 0.24 -3.14 -6.09
N ASP A 135 -0.27 -3.41 -7.29
CA ASP A 135 -1.45 -4.23 -7.49
C ASP A 135 -1.11 -5.71 -7.29
N VAL A 136 -1.48 -6.23 -6.12
CA VAL A 136 -1.25 -7.64 -5.75
C VAL A 136 -2.12 -8.63 -6.54
N SER A 137 -3.09 -8.14 -7.32
CA SER A 137 -3.87 -8.96 -8.24
C SER A 137 -3.13 -9.23 -9.56
N ASP A 138 -2.18 -8.37 -9.94
CA ASP A 138 -1.40 -8.50 -11.18
C ASP A 138 -0.36 -9.66 -11.06
N PRO A 139 -0.45 -10.69 -11.92
CA PRO A 139 0.54 -11.76 -12.00
C PRO A 139 1.99 -11.28 -12.13
N GLU A 140 2.24 -10.21 -12.89
CA GLU A 140 3.60 -9.69 -13.10
C GLU A 140 4.17 -9.07 -11.81
N THR A 141 3.32 -8.39 -11.03
CA THR A 141 3.68 -7.88 -9.70
C THR A 141 4.02 -9.02 -8.75
N VAL A 142 3.17 -10.06 -8.67
CA VAL A 142 3.42 -11.21 -7.78
C VAL A 142 4.68 -11.97 -8.20
N ALA A 143 4.88 -12.18 -9.51
CA ALA A 143 6.07 -12.86 -10.02
C ALA A 143 7.35 -12.08 -9.74
N GLY A 144 7.37 -10.77 -9.99
CA GLY A 144 8.52 -9.94 -9.68
C GLY A 144 8.86 -9.93 -8.18
N PHE A 145 7.86 -10.00 -7.30
CA PHE A 145 8.10 -10.16 -5.87
C PHE A 145 8.65 -11.56 -5.51
N ALA A 146 8.09 -12.61 -6.10
CA ALA A 146 8.55 -13.98 -5.91
C ALA A 146 10.02 -14.16 -6.35
N ASP A 147 10.42 -13.51 -7.44
CA ASP A 147 11.81 -13.50 -7.94
C ASP A 147 12.77 -12.83 -6.96
N ILE A 148 12.35 -11.74 -6.30
CA ILE A 148 13.17 -11.08 -5.28
C ILE A 148 13.31 -11.97 -4.04
N VAL A 149 12.19 -12.54 -3.57
CA VAL A 149 12.12 -13.32 -2.33
C VAL A 149 12.79 -14.70 -2.47
N GLU A 150 12.77 -15.29 -3.67
CA GLU A 150 13.40 -16.55 -4.09
C GLU A 150 12.92 -17.83 -3.37
N THR A 151 12.59 -17.77 -2.08
CA THR A 151 12.28 -18.96 -1.26
C THR A 151 11.13 -18.73 -0.28
N PRO A 152 10.36 -19.78 0.07
CA PRO A 152 9.33 -19.69 1.10
C PRO A 152 9.85 -19.25 2.47
N GLU A 153 11.10 -19.59 2.82
CA GLU A 153 11.70 -19.17 4.10
C GLU A 153 11.95 -17.67 4.13
N ARG A 154 12.55 -17.11 3.07
CA ARG A 154 12.71 -15.65 2.93
C ARG A 154 11.36 -14.93 2.94
N LEU A 155 10.32 -15.49 2.32
CA LEU A 155 8.97 -14.93 2.35
C LEU A 155 8.44 -14.80 3.79
N ARG A 156 8.56 -15.86 4.58
CA ARG A 156 8.10 -15.86 5.99
C ARG A 156 8.92 -14.92 6.86
N LEU A 157 10.25 -14.95 6.73
CA LEU A 157 11.15 -14.06 7.49
C LEU A 157 10.85 -12.60 7.19
N LEU A 158 10.73 -12.24 5.91
CA LEU A 158 10.47 -10.87 5.47
C LEU A 158 9.09 -10.38 5.93
N LEU A 159 8.06 -11.22 5.90
CA LEU A 159 6.73 -10.86 6.40
C LEU A 159 6.75 -10.51 7.89
N ILE A 160 7.36 -11.37 8.74
CA ILE A 160 7.42 -11.07 10.18
C ILE A 160 8.25 -9.82 10.45
N LEU A 161 9.38 -9.65 9.74
CA LEU A 161 10.22 -8.46 9.85
C LEU A 161 9.41 -7.20 9.51
N THR A 162 8.69 -7.20 8.40
CA THR A 162 7.89 -6.06 7.92
C THR A 162 6.75 -5.72 8.88
N VAL A 163 6.04 -6.72 9.39
CA VAL A 163 4.97 -6.53 10.38
C VAL A 163 5.52 -5.89 11.66
N ALA A 164 6.67 -6.37 12.13
CA ALA A 164 7.30 -5.85 13.33
C ALA A 164 7.82 -4.43 13.15
N ASP A 165 8.43 -4.12 12.00
CA ASP A 165 8.90 -2.79 11.64
C ASP A 165 7.74 -1.78 11.65
N ILE A 166 6.70 -2.02 10.86
CA ILE A 166 5.55 -1.10 10.72
C ILE A 166 4.82 -0.89 12.05
N ARG A 167 4.66 -1.95 12.86
CA ARG A 167 4.02 -1.81 14.18
C ARG A 167 4.87 -0.97 15.14
N ALA A 168 6.21 -1.08 15.06
CA ALA A 168 7.12 -0.38 15.96
C ALA A 168 7.21 1.13 15.70
N VAL A 169 6.85 1.57 14.49
CA VAL A 169 6.83 2.99 14.08
C VAL A 169 6.03 3.86 15.07
N GLY A 170 4.82 3.42 15.43
CA GLY A 170 3.99 4.11 16.40
C GLY A 170 2.52 3.70 16.43
N PRO A 171 1.73 4.21 17.39
CA PRO A 171 0.30 3.93 17.49
C PRO A 171 -0.46 4.37 16.24
N GLY A 172 -1.38 3.53 15.76
CA GLY A 172 -2.23 3.83 14.60
C GLY A 172 -1.56 3.66 13.22
N VAL A 173 -0.25 3.40 13.16
CA VAL A 173 0.47 3.16 11.89
C VAL A 173 0.12 1.79 11.32
N TRP A 174 0.15 0.75 12.16
CA TRP A 174 -0.41 -0.55 11.81
C TRP A 174 -1.94 -0.49 11.93
N ASN A 175 -2.63 -0.87 10.87
CA ASN A 175 -4.09 -0.97 10.84
C ASN A 175 -4.54 -2.23 10.07
N ALA A 176 -5.82 -2.56 10.17
CA ALA A 176 -6.36 -3.78 9.59
C ALA A 176 -6.23 -3.83 8.06
N TRP A 177 -6.33 -2.67 7.40
CA TRP A 177 -6.11 -2.49 5.96
C TRP A 177 -4.69 -2.90 5.53
N LYS A 178 -3.65 -2.33 6.14
CA LYS A 178 -2.24 -2.69 5.86
C LYS A 178 -1.97 -4.16 6.12
N GLY A 179 -2.57 -4.70 7.19
CA GLY A 179 -2.50 -6.13 7.47
C GLY A 179 -3.12 -6.99 6.38
N GLN A 180 -4.22 -6.56 5.76
CA GLN A 180 -4.89 -7.31 4.69
C GLN A 180 -4.04 -7.34 3.42
N LEU A 181 -3.53 -6.17 2.98
CA LEU A 181 -2.66 -6.08 1.81
C LEU A 181 -1.46 -7.04 1.87
N MET A 182 -0.80 -7.13 3.03
CA MET A 182 0.32 -8.06 3.22
C MET A 182 -0.10 -9.53 3.23
N ARG A 183 -1.29 -9.85 3.76
CA ARG A 183 -1.84 -11.21 3.72
C ARG A 183 -2.12 -11.65 2.28
N ASP A 184 -2.67 -10.74 1.48
CA ASP A 184 -3.02 -11.00 0.08
C ASP A 184 -1.76 -11.27 -0.76
N LEU A 185 -0.75 -10.39 -0.65
CA LEU A 185 0.55 -10.59 -1.32
C LEU A 185 1.24 -11.89 -0.87
N PHE A 186 1.26 -12.17 0.44
CA PHE A 186 1.85 -13.41 0.97
C PHE A 186 1.16 -14.65 0.41
N ALA A 187 -0.17 -14.68 0.40
CA ALA A 187 -0.93 -15.82 -0.10
C ALA A 187 -0.74 -16.04 -1.61
N ALA A 188 -0.70 -14.96 -2.40
CA ALA A 188 -0.41 -15.02 -3.82
C ALA A 188 1.00 -15.58 -4.10
N THR A 189 2.00 -15.09 -3.38
CA THR A 189 3.41 -15.49 -3.53
C THR A 189 3.67 -16.91 -3.04
N GLU A 190 3.06 -17.32 -1.91
CA GLU A 190 3.20 -18.69 -1.42
C GLU A 190 2.61 -19.71 -2.40
N SER A 191 1.49 -19.36 -3.06
CA SER A 191 0.89 -20.18 -4.10
C SER A 191 1.84 -20.40 -5.28
N ALA A 192 2.60 -19.37 -5.67
CA ALA A 192 3.58 -19.45 -6.75
C ALA A 192 4.67 -20.51 -6.45
N PHE A 193 5.18 -20.55 -5.21
CA PHE A 193 6.21 -21.51 -4.83
C PHE A 193 5.74 -22.97 -4.82
N ARG A 194 4.43 -23.25 -4.79
CA ARG A 194 3.90 -24.62 -4.84
C ARG A 194 3.90 -25.22 -6.25
N GLY A 195 4.06 -24.40 -7.30
CA GLY A 195 3.98 -24.80 -8.72
C GLY A 195 5.17 -25.59 -9.30
N GLY A 196 6.25 -25.80 -8.53
CA GLY A 196 7.44 -26.54 -8.96
C GLY A 196 8.52 -25.66 -9.64
N ARG A 197 9.78 -26.09 -9.56
CA ARG A 197 10.98 -25.32 -9.97
C ARG A 197 11.31 -25.39 -11.48
N GLU A 198 10.49 -26.04 -12.30
CA GLU A 198 10.83 -26.34 -13.71
C GLU A 198 10.22 -25.37 -14.73
N SER A 199 9.28 -24.51 -14.34
CA SER A 199 8.71 -23.49 -15.23
C SER A 199 9.13 -22.09 -14.83
N ASP A 200 9.29 -21.20 -15.82
CA ASP A 200 9.41 -19.75 -15.67
C ASP A 200 8.44 -19.26 -14.56
N ALA A 201 8.96 -18.58 -13.53
CA ALA A 201 8.21 -18.17 -12.35
C ALA A 201 6.95 -17.40 -12.76
N ILE A 202 7.07 -16.53 -13.77
CA ILE A 202 5.95 -15.79 -14.36
C ILE A 202 4.90 -16.75 -14.94
N SER A 203 5.31 -17.77 -15.69
CA SER A 203 4.39 -18.74 -16.29
C SER A 203 3.64 -19.58 -15.25
N SER A 204 4.31 -19.97 -14.16
CA SER A 204 3.68 -20.71 -13.06
C SER A 204 2.71 -19.85 -12.26
N VAL A 205 3.08 -18.61 -11.98
CA VAL A 205 2.23 -17.61 -11.33
C VAL A 205 1.01 -17.35 -12.19
N ARG A 206 1.19 -17.06 -13.48
CA ARG A 206 0.11 -16.78 -14.43
C ARG A 206 -0.83 -17.98 -14.58
N LYS A 207 -0.28 -19.19 -14.73
CA LYS A 207 -1.09 -20.41 -14.81
C LYS A 207 -1.87 -20.66 -13.52
N GLY A 208 -1.21 -20.56 -12.37
CA GLY A 208 -1.85 -20.76 -11.07
C GLY A 208 -2.91 -19.70 -10.76
N LEU A 209 -2.70 -18.45 -11.18
CA LEU A 209 -3.70 -17.39 -11.10
C LEU A 209 -4.86 -17.71 -12.04
N SER A 210 -4.63 -17.96 -13.33
CA SER A 210 -5.69 -18.27 -14.29
C SER A 210 -6.52 -19.50 -13.89
N GLU A 211 -5.90 -20.59 -13.42
CA GLU A 211 -6.62 -21.75 -12.87
C GLU A 211 -7.49 -21.40 -11.65
N ARG A 212 -7.03 -20.49 -10.78
CA ARG A 212 -7.79 -19.99 -9.62
C ARG A 212 -8.92 -19.06 -10.04
N ALA A 213 -8.70 -18.20 -11.04
CA ALA A 213 -9.73 -17.36 -11.62
C ALA A 213 -10.85 -18.24 -12.21
N GLU A 214 -10.48 -19.26 -12.98
CA GLU A 214 -11.44 -20.20 -13.57
C GLU A 214 -12.20 -20.99 -12.50
N ALA A 215 -11.50 -21.54 -11.51
CA ALA A 215 -12.15 -22.22 -10.39
C ALA A 215 -13.14 -21.30 -9.65
N ARG A 216 -12.80 -20.02 -9.50
CA ARG A 216 -13.65 -19.00 -8.89
C ARG A 216 -14.85 -18.65 -9.76
N ARG A 217 -14.70 -18.58 -11.09
CA ARG A 217 -15.81 -18.40 -12.04
C ARG A 217 -16.82 -19.53 -11.87
N VAL A 218 -16.35 -20.77 -11.95
CA VAL A 218 -17.18 -21.98 -11.82
C VAL A 218 -17.90 -22.04 -10.47
N GLU A 219 -17.20 -21.76 -9.37
CA GLU A 219 -17.80 -21.74 -8.03
C GLU A 219 -18.89 -20.67 -7.89
N LEU A 220 -18.64 -19.46 -8.40
CA LEU A 220 -19.55 -18.32 -8.25
C LEU A 220 -20.78 -18.42 -9.17
N SER A 221 -20.61 -18.98 -10.36
CA SER A 221 -21.68 -19.13 -11.35
C SER A 221 -22.43 -20.44 -11.24
N GLU A 222 -22.21 -21.23 -10.18
CA GLU A 222 -22.87 -22.52 -10.00
C GLU A 222 -24.40 -22.33 -10.01
N ASN A 223 -25.05 -22.85 -11.06
CA ASN A 223 -26.49 -22.72 -11.34
C ASN A 223 -26.98 -21.27 -11.56
N ASN A 224 -26.12 -20.36 -12.04
CA ASN A 224 -26.49 -18.98 -12.35
C ASN A 224 -25.85 -18.52 -13.67
N ASP A 225 -26.59 -18.65 -14.77
CA ASP A 225 -26.12 -18.30 -16.12
C ASP A 225 -25.85 -16.80 -16.27
N ASP A 226 -26.62 -15.94 -15.61
CA ASP A 226 -26.40 -14.48 -15.63
C ASP A 226 -25.08 -14.11 -14.95
N MET A 227 -24.76 -14.78 -13.83
CA MET A 227 -23.46 -14.64 -13.17
C MET A 227 -22.33 -15.12 -14.07
N ALA A 228 -22.48 -16.27 -14.73
CA ALA A 228 -21.48 -16.77 -15.67
C ALA A 228 -21.20 -15.74 -16.77
N ALA A 229 -22.25 -15.24 -17.43
CA ALA A 229 -22.13 -14.26 -18.50
C ALA A 229 -21.48 -12.95 -18.01
N TRP A 230 -21.88 -12.44 -16.85
CA TRP A 230 -21.30 -11.22 -16.30
C TRP A 230 -19.83 -11.40 -15.93
N LEU A 231 -19.44 -12.51 -15.32
CA LEU A 231 -18.03 -12.77 -14.99
C LEU A 231 -17.16 -12.83 -16.24
N GLU A 232 -17.65 -13.35 -17.37
CA GLU A 232 -16.95 -13.33 -18.67
C GLU A 232 -16.64 -11.92 -19.18
N THR A 233 -17.39 -10.90 -18.72
CA THR A 233 -17.10 -9.50 -19.05
C THR A 233 -15.96 -8.90 -18.22
N MET A 234 -15.61 -9.54 -17.10
CA MET A 234 -14.62 -9.06 -16.12
C MET A 234 -13.25 -9.71 -16.33
N ASP A 235 -12.20 -8.91 -16.13
CA ASP A 235 -10.80 -9.36 -16.20
C ASP A 235 -10.43 -10.31 -15.04
N GLU A 236 -9.41 -11.14 -15.22
CA GLU A 236 -8.93 -12.05 -14.16
C GLU A 236 -8.51 -11.30 -12.88
N ASN A 237 -7.93 -10.10 -13.00
CA ASN A 237 -7.48 -9.28 -11.86
C ASN A 237 -8.65 -8.89 -10.95
N TYR A 238 -9.84 -8.67 -11.51
CA TYR A 238 -11.06 -8.42 -10.73
C TYR A 238 -11.37 -9.60 -9.79
N LEU A 239 -11.23 -10.83 -10.29
CA LEU A 239 -11.54 -12.04 -9.52
C LEU A 239 -10.58 -12.26 -8.35
N PHE A 240 -9.33 -11.76 -8.43
CA PHE A 240 -8.37 -11.85 -7.32
C PHE A 240 -8.51 -10.70 -6.32
N SER A 241 -9.01 -9.55 -6.77
CA SER A 241 -9.14 -8.34 -5.96
C SER A 241 -10.25 -8.44 -4.90
N PHE A 242 -11.26 -9.27 -5.14
CA PHE A 242 -12.46 -9.34 -4.32
C PHE A 242 -12.75 -10.75 -3.78
N THR A 243 -13.41 -10.79 -2.62
CA THR A 243 -13.90 -12.06 -2.06
C THR A 243 -15.11 -12.57 -2.83
N PRO A 244 -15.46 -13.87 -2.73
CA PRO A 244 -16.69 -14.39 -3.33
C PRO A 244 -17.96 -13.64 -2.91
N GLU A 245 -18.00 -13.14 -1.67
CA GLU A 245 -19.14 -12.35 -1.16
C GLU A 245 -19.19 -10.96 -1.80
N ASP A 246 -18.04 -10.29 -1.94
CA ASP A 246 -17.94 -9.01 -2.64
C ASP A 246 -18.39 -9.14 -4.10
N ILE A 247 -17.91 -10.17 -4.81
CA ILE A 247 -18.26 -10.39 -6.22
C ILE A 247 -19.76 -10.59 -6.40
N LYS A 248 -20.41 -11.34 -5.50
CA LYS A 248 -21.87 -11.51 -5.51
C LYS A 248 -22.60 -10.20 -5.25
N ALA A 249 -22.11 -9.38 -4.32
CA ALA A 249 -22.68 -8.07 -4.03
C ALA A 249 -22.54 -7.10 -5.21
N HIS A 250 -21.41 -7.13 -5.91
CA HIS A 250 -21.16 -6.33 -7.11
C HIS A 250 -22.06 -6.75 -8.26
N ALA A 251 -22.22 -8.06 -8.52
CA ALA A 251 -23.15 -8.55 -9.54
C ALA A 251 -24.59 -8.06 -9.25
N ALA A 252 -25.02 -8.17 -7.98
CA ALA A 252 -26.32 -7.68 -7.55
C ALA A 252 -26.48 -6.16 -7.71
N LEU A 253 -25.40 -5.39 -7.55
CA LEU A 253 -25.40 -3.95 -7.80
C LEU A 253 -25.58 -3.66 -9.30
N VAL A 254 -24.80 -4.33 -10.16
CA VAL A 254 -24.88 -4.18 -11.62
C VAL A 254 -26.28 -4.52 -12.12
N TRP A 255 -26.90 -5.58 -11.59
CA TRP A 255 -28.26 -5.98 -11.97
C TRP A 255 -29.38 -5.18 -11.27
N SER A 256 -29.04 -4.28 -10.35
CA SER A 256 -30.05 -3.48 -9.63
C SER A 256 -30.61 -2.33 -10.47
N THR A 257 -29.91 -1.95 -11.53
CA THR A 257 -30.31 -0.90 -12.48
C THR A 257 -30.58 -1.47 -13.87
N PHE A 258 -31.40 -0.75 -14.65
CA PHE A 258 -31.68 -1.05 -16.05
C PHE A 258 -30.95 -0.04 -16.93
N ASP A 259 -30.64 -0.40 -18.19
CA ASP A 259 -30.07 0.50 -19.20
C ASP A 259 -28.82 1.30 -18.76
N SER A 260 -27.89 0.65 -18.05
CA SER A 260 -26.62 1.25 -17.59
C SER A 260 -26.78 2.48 -16.68
N GLU A 261 -27.94 2.67 -16.03
CA GLU A 261 -28.06 3.73 -15.03
C GLU A 261 -27.03 3.53 -13.89
N PRO A 262 -26.34 4.59 -13.45
CA PRO A 262 -25.39 4.47 -12.36
C PRO A 262 -26.03 4.00 -11.06
N ALA A 263 -25.34 3.11 -10.36
CA ALA A 263 -25.76 2.57 -9.08
C ALA A 263 -24.62 2.66 -8.08
N ALA A 264 -24.89 3.10 -6.85
CA ALA A 264 -23.90 3.09 -5.77
C ALA A 264 -24.40 2.32 -4.55
N LYS A 265 -23.51 1.55 -3.93
CA LYS A 265 -23.82 0.81 -2.70
C LYS A 265 -22.72 0.86 -1.68
N ALA A 266 -23.08 1.21 -0.45
CA ALA A 266 -22.19 1.20 0.70
C ALA A 266 -22.31 -0.11 1.51
N ARG A 267 -21.16 -0.66 1.91
CA ARG A 267 -21.04 -1.77 2.85
C ARG A 267 -19.98 -1.44 3.90
N ILE A 268 -20.33 -1.55 5.18
CA ILE A 268 -19.36 -1.36 6.27
C ILE A 268 -18.49 -2.61 6.34
N ASP A 269 -17.18 -2.45 6.13
CA ASP A 269 -16.19 -3.52 6.21
C ASP A 269 -15.33 -3.35 7.46
N LEU A 270 -15.72 -4.05 8.53
CA LEU A 270 -14.99 -4.01 9.80
C LEU A 270 -13.60 -4.66 9.70
N SER A 271 -13.40 -5.60 8.77
CA SER A 271 -12.11 -6.26 8.58
C SER A 271 -11.07 -5.33 7.97
N ARG A 272 -11.51 -4.41 7.11
CA ARG A 272 -10.70 -3.35 6.50
C ARG A 272 -10.75 -2.03 7.28
N ASN A 273 -11.60 -1.95 8.32
CA ASN A 273 -11.88 -0.73 9.08
C ASN A 273 -12.23 0.45 8.16
N ALA A 274 -13.08 0.20 7.17
CA ALA A 274 -13.49 1.19 6.17
C ALA A 274 -14.92 0.91 5.69
N THR A 275 -15.59 1.91 5.14
CA THR A 275 -16.83 1.72 4.40
C THR A 275 -16.47 1.55 2.93
N ALA A 276 -16.80 0.39 2.36
CA ALA A 276 -16.64 0.12 0.94
C ALA A 276 -17.83 0.71 0.19
N PHE A 277 -17.56 1.55 -0.80
CA PHE A 277 -18.55 2.04 -1.76
C PHE A 277 -18.27 1.40 -3.11
N SER A 278 -19.18 0.58 -3.60
CA SER A 278 -19.14 0.02 -4.96
C SER A 278 -20.02 0.89 -5.86
N ILE A 279 -19.50 1.33 -7.00
CA ILE A 279 -20.19 2.19 -7.96
C ILE A 279 -20.14 1.50 -9.33
N SER A 280 -21.30 1.24 -9.92
CA SER A 280 -21.45 0.74 -11.29
C SER A 280 -21.95 1.87 -12.18
N ALA A 281 -21.33 2.11 -13.34
CA ALA A 281 -21.75 3.12 -14.31
C ALA A 281 -21.11 2.87 -15.69
N ASP A 282 -21.60 3.53 -16.74
CA ASP A 282 -20.86 3.60 -18.01
C ASP A 282 -19.50 4.30 -17.79
N ASP A 283 -18.41 3.70 -18.27
CA ASP A 283 -17.08 4.28 -18.14
C ASP A 283 -16.96 5.55 -19.02
N ARG A 284 -16.31 6.57 -18.46
CA ARG A 284 -16.08 7.84 -19.17
C ARG A 284 -14.82 8.54 -18.66
N PRO A 285 -14.17 9.36 -19.51
CA PRO A 285 -13.07 10.20 -19.08
C PRO A 285 -13.44 11.06 -17.86
N GLY A 286 -12.64 10.91 -16.79
CA GLY A 286 -12.82 11.68 -15.55
C GLY A 286 -13.81 11.09 -14.54
N LEU A 287 -14.44 9.93 -14.80
CA LEU A 287 -15.36 9.28 -13.84
C LEU A 287 -14.73 9.15 -12.45
N PHE A 288 -13.55 8.52 -12.36
CA PHE A 288 -12.82 8.35 -11.11
C PHE A 288 -12.54 9.68 -10.40
N ALA A 289 -12.22 10.73 -11.15
CA ALA A 289 -11.94 12.05 -10.59
C ALA A 289 -13.20 12.69 -9.98
N ASP A 290 -14.34 12.52 -10.63
CA ASP A 290 -15.63 13.03 -10.15
C ASP A 290 -16.09 12.28 -8.88
N LEU A 291 -15.89 10.96 -8.83
CA LEU A 291 -16.14 10.16 -7.62
C LEU A 291 -15.22 10.56 -6.46
N ALA A 292 -13.91 10.69 -6.70
CA ALA A 292 -12.95 11.14 -5.70
C ALA A 292 -13.27 12.55 -5.17
N ARG A 293 -13.69 13.47 -6.06
CA ARG A 293 -14.14 14.82 -5.69
C ARG A 293 -15.40 14.78 -4.82
N THR A 294 -16.32 13.86 -5.09
CA THR A 294 -17.55 13.67 -4.31
C THR A 294 -17.23 13.19 -2.90
N PHE A 295 -16.33 12.22 -2.73
CA PHE A 295 -15.86 11.80 -1.40
C PHE A 295 -15.18 12.93 -0.64
N ALA A 296 -14.35 13.74 -1.31
CA ALA A 296 -13.79 14.93 -0.70
C ALA A 296 -14.89 15.89 -0.21
N ASN A 297 -15.87 16.23 -1.04
CA ASN A 297 -16.99 17.11 -0.64
C ASN A 297 -17.81 16.55 0.54
N LEU A 298 -17.90 15.23 0.68
CA LEU A 298 -18.57 14.54 1.80
C LEU A 298 -17.75 14.55 3.11
N GLY A 299 -16.53 15.09 3.10
CA GLY A 299 -15.62 15.07 4.23
C GLY A 299 -15.02 13.69 4.49
N ALA A 300 -15.00 12.83 3.48
CA ALA A 300 -14.56 11.45 3.58
C ALA A 300 -13.09 11.30 3.19
N ASN A 301 -12.38 10.37 3.83
CA ASN A 301 -10.99 10.06 3.53
C ASN A 301 -10.90 8.74 2.77
N VAL A 302 -10.47 8.77 1.51
CA VAL A 302 -10.27 7.56 0.71
C VAL A 302 -8.94 6.93 1.10
N VAL A 303 -8.96 5.66 1.51
CA VAL A 303 -7.77 4.89 1.93
C VAL A 303 -7.39 3.78 0.94
N GLY A 304 -8.11 3.70 -0.18
CA GLY A 304 -7.85 2.77 -1.27
C GLY A 304 -8.97 2.80 -2.29
N ALA A 305 -8.64 2.53 -3.55
CA ALA A 305 -9.63 2.36 -4.59
C ALA A 305 -9.18 1.32 -5.63
N GLN A 306 -10.13 0.53 -6.11
CA GLN A 306 -9.93 -0.40 -7.21
C GLN A 306 -10.91 -0.05 -8.33
N VAL A 307 -10.42 0.02 -9.56
CA VAL A 307 -11.17 0.47 -10.73
C VAL A 307 -11.17 -0.67 -11.73
N PHE A 308 -12.34 -1.05 -12.21
CA PHE A 308 -12.46 -2.10 -13.21
C PHE A 308 -13.40 -1.63 -14.30
N THR A 309 -12.96 -1.72 -15.55
CA THR A 309 -13.84 -1.53 -16.70
C THR A 309 -14.05 -2.90 -17.33
N SER A 310 -15.30 -3.34 -17.43
CA SER A 310 -15.65 -4.57 -18.14
C SER A 310 -15.34 -4.43 -19.64
N ASN A 311 -15.20 -5.55 -20.34
CA ASN A 311 -15.02 -5.54 -21.80
C ASN A 311 -16.22 -4.96 -22.58
N GLU A 312 -17.35 -4.73 -21.91
CA GLU A 312 -18.54 -4.06 -22.43
C GLU A 312 -18.54 -2.54 -22.19
N GLY A 313 -17.55 -2.01 -21.47
CA GLY A 313 -17.40 -0.57 -21.20
C GLY A 313 -18.08 -0.08 -19.91
N ASN A 314 -18.55 -0.99 -19.05
CA ASN A 314 -19.11 -0.64 -17.75
C ASN A 314 -17.99 -0.53 -16.71
N ALA A 315 -17.89 0.59 -16.01
CA ALA A 315 -17.03 0.78 -14.86
C ALA A 315 -17.67 0.20 -13.59
N LEU A 316 -16.84 -0.48 -12.79
CA LEU A 316 -17.13 -0.95 -11.45
C LEU A 316 -16.00 -0.47 -10.52
N ASP A 317 -16.23 0.69 -9.91
CA ASP A 317 -15.27 1.34 -9.02
C ASP A 317 -15.59 1.01 -7.57
N VAL A 318 -14.59 0.57 -6.80
CA VAL A 318 -14.73 0.28 -5.38
C VAL A 318 -13.80 1.16 -4.57
N PHE A 319 -14.38 2.04 -3.76
CA PHE A 319 -13.65 2.95 -2.87
C PHE A 319 -13.75 2.50 -1.42
N TYR A 320 -12.63 2.47 -0.70
CA TYR A 320 -12.58 2.24 0.74
C TYR A 320 -12.42 3.57 1.45
N VAL A 321 -13.37 3.90 2.33
CA VAL A 321 -13.50 5.26 2.86
C VAL A 321 -13.64 5.27 4.38
N GLN A 322 -12.89 6.15 5.02
CA GLN A 322 -12.92 6.43 6.45
C GLN A 322 -13.42 7.85 6.74
N ASP A 323 -13.82 8.09 7.98
CA ASP A 323 -14.06 9.44 8.49
C ASP A 323 -12.76 10.09 9.02
N GLY A 324 -12.87 11.34 9.51
CA GLY A 324 -11.72 12.07 10.06
C GLY A 324 -11.12 11.50 11.35
N GLN A 325 -11.74 10.47 11.95
CA GLN A 325 -11.21 9.74 13.10
C GLN A 325 -10.55 8.41 12.70
N GLY A 326 -10.56 8.06 11.41
CA GLY A 326 -10.06 6.79 10.91
C GLY A 326 -11.03 5.62 11.14
N LEU A 327 -12.29 5.88 11.46
CA LEU A 327 -13.35 4.87 11.54
C LEU A 327 -14.04 4.71 10.18
N PRO A 328 -14.77 3.61 9.94
CA PRO A 328 -15.54 3.45 8.70
C PRO A 328 -16.50 4.63 8.51
N PHE A 329 -16.47 5.23 7.32
CA PHE A 329 -17.27 6.42 7.03
C PHE A 329 -18.76 6.18 7.29
N ALA A 330 -19.37 7.05 8.09
CA ALA A 330 -20.80 7.02 8.43
C ALA A 330 -21.30 5.66 9.00
N HIS A 331 -20.42 4.92 9.69
CA HIS A 331 -20.77 3.63 10.31
C HIS A 331 -21.94 3.69 11.30
N ASP A 332 -22.18 4.87 11.89
CA ASP A 332 -23.23 5.17 12.85
C ASP A 332 -24.37 6.03 12.25
N ASP A 333 -24.31 6.37 10.96
CA ASP A 333 -25.27 7.24 10.28
C ASP A 333 -25.75 6.66 8.93
N PRO A 334 -26.80 5.81 8.95
CA PRO A 334 -27.37 5.23 7.75
C PRO A 334 -27.99 6.25 6.78
N GLN A 335 -28.39 7.44 7.25
CA GLN A 335 -28.92 8.48 6.37
C GLN A 335 -27.79 9.11 5.55
N ARG A 336 -26.65 9.37 6.19
CA ARG A 336 -25.45 9.89 5.52
C ARG A 336 -24.89 8.90 4.50
N LEU A 337 -24.97 7.60 4.75
CA LEU A 337 -24.61 6.57 3.76
C LEU A 337 -25.49 6.68 2.49
N ARG A 338 -26.82 6.72 2.66
CA ARG A 338 -27.74 6.85 1.52
C ARG A 338 -27.55 8.15 0.74
N GLN A 339 -27.27 9.26 1.43
CA GLN A 339 -26.97 10.53 0.78
C GLN A 339 -25.65 10.48 -0.01
N ALA A 340 -24.66 9.74 0.49
CA ALA A 340 -23.41 9.52 -0.22
C ALA A 340 -23.62 8.65 -1.47
N GLU A 341 -24.37 7.55 -1.37
CA GLU A 341 -24.76 6.70 -2.51
C GLU A 341 -25.40 7.55 -3.63
N GLN A 342 -26.42 8.34 -3.29
CA GLN A 342 -27.11 9.22 -4.27
C GLN A 342 -26.17 10.26 -4.91
N GLN A 343 -25.27 10.87 -4.13
CA GLN A 343 -24.31 11.84 -4.67
C GLN A 343 -23.30 11.19 -5.61
N LEU A 344 -22.88 9.94 -5.32
CA LEU A 344 -21.99 9.19 -6.19
C LEU A 344 -22.67 8.80 -7.51
N GLU A 345 -23.95 8.41 -7.48
CA GLU A 345 -24.75 8.16 -8.68
C GLU A 345 -24.85 9.41 -9.57
N GLN A 346 -25.11 10.59 -8.97
CA GLN A 346 -25.12 11.85 -9.71
C GLN A 346 -23.73 12.22 -10.26
N ALA A 347 -22.68 12.01 -9.48
CA ALA A 347 -21.31 12.24 -9.91
C ALA A 347 -20.92 11.33 -11.08
N ALA A 348 -21.38 10.07 -11.09
CA ALA A 348 -21.17 9.16 -12.21
C ALA A 348 -21.79 9.69 -13.52
N LEU A 349 -22.93 10.37 -13.44
CA LEU A 349 -23.57 11.10 -14.57
C LEU A 349 -22.87 12.43 -14.94
N GLY A 350 -21.76 12.79 -14.29
CA GLY A 350 -21.05 14.05 -14.50
C GLY A 350 -21.69 15.24 -13.78
N GLN A 351 -22.64 14.99 -12.87
CA GLN A 351 -23.34 16.01 -12.10
C GLN A 351 -22.69 16.16 -10.72
N LEU A 352 -21.62 16.94 -10.66
CA LEU A 352 -20.94 17.21 -9.39
C LEU A 352 -21.71 18.21 -8.53
N PRO A 353 -21.83 17.97 -7.21
CA PRO A 353 -22.30 19.01 -6.31
C PRO A 353 -21.32 20.20 -6.30
N PRO A 354 -21.80 21.42 -6.03
CA PRO A 354 -20.93 22.59 -5.95
C PRO A 354 -19.81 22.36 -4.93
N PRO A 355 -18.57 22.80 -5.22
CA PRO A 355 -17.42 22.54 -4.37
C PRO A 355 -17.65 23.09 -2.97
N VAL A 356 -17.59 22.21 -1.97
CA VAL A 356 -17.68 22.61 -0.58
C VAL A 356 -16.27 22.93 -0.10
N THR A 357 -16.05 24.15 0.41
CA THR A 357 -14.77 24.49 1.04
C THR A 357 -14.70 23.80 2.41
N TYR A 358 -14.21 22.57 2.44
CA TYR A 358 -13.94 21.89 3.70
C TYR A 358 -12.70 22.53 4.35
N ARG A 359 -12.90 23.29 5.42
CA ARG A 359 -11.78 23.73 6.27
C ARG A 359 -11.38 22.54 7.12
N SER A 360 -10.34 21.84 6.69
CA SER A 360 -9.70 20.81 7.51
C SER A 360 -9.33 21.41 8.88
N ALA A 361 -9.90 20.86 9.95
CA ALA A 361 -9.51 21.20 11.32
C ALA A 361 -8.05 20.79 11.62
N MET A 362 -7.44 19.91 10.81
CA MET A 362 -6.02 19.56 10.89
C MET A 362 -5.08 20.68 10.44
N ALA A 363 -5.58 21.73 9.76
CA ALA A 363 -4.74 22.86 9.30
C ALA A 363 -4.12 23.69 10.45
N ALA A 364 -4.51 23.44 11.70
CA ALA A 364 -4.08 24.25 12.85
C ALA A 364 -2.90 23.67 13.66
N ARG A 365 -2.42 22.45 13.37
CA ARG A 365 -1.16 21.99 13.99
C ARG A 365 -0.01 22.55 13.17
N THR A 366 0.66 23.56 13.73
CA THR A 366 1.84 24.19 13.13
C THR A 366 2.87 23.10 12.88
N ALA A 367 3.08 22.73 11.61
CA ALA A 367 4.06 21.72 11.28
C ALA A 367 5.47 22.21 11.63
N ALA A 368 6.18 21.40 12.42
CA ALA A 368 7.54 21.69 12.83
C ALA A 368 8.57 21.55 11.68
N PHE A 369 8.20 20.97 10.53
CA PHE A 369 9.10 20.65 9.41
C PHE A 369 8.42 20.77 8.03
N ALA A 370 9.22 20.91 6.97
CA ALA A 370 8.79 20.97 5.57
C ALA A 370 8.88 19.59 4.90
N ILE A 371 7.77 19.10 4.35
CA ILE A 371 7.72 17.87 3.55
C ILE A 371 7.98 18.26 2.10
N ALA A 372 9.13 17.87 1.54
CA ALA A 372 9.42 18.12 0.14
C ALA A 372 8.63 17.13 -0.74
N PRO A 373 7.76 17.59 -1.65
CA PRO A 373 7.00 16.69 -2.47
C PRO A 373 7.88 15.99 -3.50
N THR A 374 7.49 14.76 -3.85
CA THR A 374 8.19 13.92 -4.82
C THR A 374 7.19 13.25 -5.74
N VAL A 375 7.58 13.11 -7.01
CA VAL A 375 6.84 12.33 -8.00
C VAL A 375 7.82 11.41 -8.70
N ALA A 376 7.57 10.11 -8.65
CA ALA A 376 8.33 9.07 -9.31
C ALA A 376 7.47 8.32 -10.32
N PHE A 377 8.13 7.66 -11.27
CA PHE A 377 7.49 6.81 -12.25
C PHE A 377 8.20 5.47 -12.27
N ASP A 378 7.44 4.37 -12.28
CA ASP A 378 7.96 3.01 -12.43
C ASP A 378 7.25 2.34 -13.62
N ASP A 379 8.03 1.81 -14.56
CA ASP A 379 7.55 1.07 -15.75
C ASP A 379 7.81 -0.43 -15.63
N ASN A 380 8.44 -0.88 -14.54
CA ASN A 380 8.90 -2.26 -14.42
C ASN A 380 7.81 -3.22 -13.92
N ALA A 381 6.66 -2.70 -13.48
CA ALA A 381 5.61 -3.52 -12.90
C ALA A 381 4.73 -4.22 -13.96
N ASN A 382 4.42 -3.53 -15.07
CA ASN A 382 3.58 -4.05 -16.13
C ASN A 382 3.93 -3.39 -17.47
N ALA A 383 4.11 -4.17 -18.53
CA ALA A 383 4.53 -3.66 -19.85
C ALA A 383 3.58 -2.62 -20.47
N ASN A 384 2.32 -2.57 -20.05
CA ASN A 384 1.30 -1.68 -20.62
C ASN A 384 0.93 -0.50 -19.71
N MET A 385 1.48 -0.44 -18.48
CA MET A 385 1.13 0.58 -17.50
C MET A 385 2.37 1.22 -16.88
N THR A 386 2.25 2.50 -16.54
CA THR A 386 3.24 3.21 -15.72
C THR A 386 2.62 3.43 -14.34
N ILE A 387 3.38 3.14 -13.28
CA ILE A 387 3.00 3.54 -11.92
C ILE A 387 3.46 4.98 -11.71
N ILE A 388 2.55 5.86 -11.29
CA ILE A 388 2.88 7.20 -10.78
C ILE A 388 2.86 7.14 -9.27
N GLU A 389 4.02 7.30 -8.64
CA GLU A 389 4.11 7.46 -7.19
C GLU A 389 4.22 8.93 -6.84
N VAL A 390 3.27 9.43 -6.05
CA VAL A 390 3.26 10.81 -5.54
C VAL A 390 3.40 10.78 -4.04
N SER A 391 4.16 11.74 -3.52
CA SER A 391 4.25 11.92 -2.10
C SER A 391 4.42 13.37 -1.73
N GLY A 392 3.70 13.81 -0.70
CA GLY A 392 3.72 15.18 -0.24
C GLY A 392 2.85 15.36 0.98
N ARG A 393 2.67 16.61 1.43
CA ARG A 393 1.80 16.90 2.57
C ARG A 393 0.36 16.52 2.24
N ASP A 394 -0.23 15.69 3.10
CA ASP A 394 -1.64 15.33 3.02
C ASP A 394 -2.50 16.54 3.35
N ARG A 395 -3.61 16.66 2.63
CA ARG A 395 -4.62 17.69 2.84
C ARG A 395 -5.95 17.19 2.30
N HIS A 396 -7.01 17.73 2.87
CA HIS A 396 -8.35 17.46 2.39
C HIS A 396 -8.47 17.75 0.88
N GLY A 397 -9.03 16.80 0.13
CA GLY A 397 -9.19 16.89 -1.32
C GLY A 397 -7.93 16.66 -2.14
N LEU A 398 -6.79 16.29 -1.52
CA LEU A 398 -5.55 16.03 -2.25
C LEU A 398 -5.73 14.97 -3.33
N LEU A 399 -6.32 13.82 -2.99
CA LEU A 399 -6.59 12.75 -3.96
C LEU A 399 -7.36 13.28 -5.18
N ALA A 400 -8.46 14.00 -4.94
CA ALA A 400 -9.30 14.58 -5.99
C ALA A 400 -8.52 15.52 -6.92
N ASP A 401 -7.63 16.35 -6.36
CA ASP A 401 -6.78 17.25 -7.15
C ASP A 401 -5.74 16.48 -7.98
N LEU A 402 -5.13 15.43 -7.40
CA LEU A 402 -4.14 14.59 -8.09
C LEU A 402 -4.78 13.86 -9.27
N VAL A 403 -5.93 13.23 -9.06
CA VAL A 403 -6.60 12.43 -10.10
C VAL A 403 -7.22 13.32 -11.18
N GLU A 404 -7.59 14.55 -10.86
CA GLU A 404 -8.02 15.53 -11.85
C GLU A 404 -6.88 15.92 -12.81
N ILE A 405 -5.64 16.03 -12.30
CA ILE A 405 -4.45 16.22 -13.15
C ILE A 405 -4.22 15.00 -14.06
N ILE A 406 -4.34 13.79 -13.51
CA ILE A 406 -4.18 12.53 -14.26
C ILE A 406 -5.24 12.44 -15.37
N ALA A 407 -6.51 12.72 -15.04
CA ALA A 407 -7.61 12.73 -16.01
C ALA A 407 -7.43 13.79 -17.10
N LYS A 408 -7.02 15.03 -16.75
CA LYS A 408 -6.72 16.09 -17.72
C LYS A 408 -5.56 15.74 -18.65
N ALA A 409 -4.61 14.94 -18.17
CA ALA A 409 -3.52 14.40 -18.98
C ALA A 409 -3.97 13.24 -19.90
N ARG A 410 -5.26 12.86 -19.87
CA ARG A 410 -5.86 11.75 -20.63
C ARG A 410 -5.19 10.41 -20.32
N LEU A 411 -5.01 10.16 -19.03
CA LEU A 411 -4.51 8.91 -18.51
C LEU A 411 -5.66 8.17 -17.83
N ASP A 412 -5.82 6.90 -18.17
CA ASP A 412 -6.78 6.01 -17.51
C ASP A 412 -6.13 5.45 -16.26
N ILE A 413 -6.86 5.43 -15.14
CA ILE A 413 -6.41 4.84 -13.88
C ILE A 413 -6.99 3.43 -13.82
N ALA A 414 -6.14 2.40 -13.81
CA ALA A 414 -6.55 1.02 -13.62
C ALA A 414 -6.66 0.65 -12.13
N SER A 415 -5.79 1.18 -11.29
CA SER A 415 -5.86 1.00 -9.84
C SER A 415 -5.18 2.14 -9.09
N ALA A 416 -5.64 2.42 -7.87
CA ALA A 416 -5.13 3.51 -7.05
C ALA A 416 -4.96 3.07 -5.58
N HIS A 417 -3.72 3.05 -5.13
CA HIS A 417 -3.39 2.75 -3.74
C HIS A 417 -3.07 4.05 -3.01
N ILE A 418 -3.92 4.40 -2.04
CA ILE A 418 -3.89 5.68 -1.34
C ILE A 418 -3.51 5.41 0.10
N ASP A 419 -2.34 5.85 0.53
CA ASP A 419 -1.89 5.68 1.91
C ASP A 419 -1.52 7.02 2.54
N CYS A 420 -1.92 7.20 3.79
CA CYS A 420 -1.57 8.38 4.56
C CYS A 420 -0.77 7.96 5.78
N TYR A 421 0.37 8.61 5.92
CA TYR A 421 1.19 8.54 7.11
C TYR A 421 1.12 9.92 7.76
N GLY A 422 0.43 10.05 8.89
CA GLY A 422 0.32 11.32 9.62
C GLY A 422 -0.17 12.48 8.74
N GLU A 423 0.70 13.47 8.46
CA GLU A 423 0.40 14.60 7.56
C GLU A 423 1.00 14.44 6.15
N ARG A 424 1.38 13.23 5.70
CA ARG A 424 1.84 13.03 4.32
C ARG A 424 1.14 11.86 3.64
N ALA A 425 0.74 12.13 2.41
CA ALA A 425 0.15 11.17 1.50
C ALA A 425 1.26 10.49 0.71
N VAL A 426 1.06 9.20 0.44
CA VAL A 426 1.88 8.35 -0.40
C VAL A 426 0.89 7.60 -1.27
N ASP A 427 0.67 8.11 -2.48
CA ASP A 427 -0.32 7.55 -3.39
C ASP A 427 0.40 6.95 -4.60
N ALA A 428 -0.07 5.79 -5.04
CA ALA A 428 0.40 5.11 -6.23
C ALA A 428 -0.76 4.89 -7.20
N PHE A 429 -0.62 5.36 -8.43
CA PHE A 429 -1.62 5.24 -9.48
C PHE A 429 -1.07 4.39 -10.63
N TYR A 430 -1.74 3.30 -10.95
CA TYR A 430 -1.49 2.51 -12.15
C TYR A 430 -2.19 3.16 -13.32
N VAL A 431 -1.41 3.72 -14.25
CA VAL A 431 -1.98 4.48 -15.36
C VAL A 431 -1.53 3.97 -16.72
N ALA A 432 -2.42 4.09 -17.68
CA ALA A 432 -2.14 3.90 -19.10
C ALA A 432 -2.53 5.15 -19.90
N ASP A 433 -1.85 5.37 -21.02
CA ASP A 433 -2.28 6.35 -22.00
C ASP A 433 -3.66 5.96 -22.55
N HIS A 434 -4.64 6.85 -22.47
CA HIS A 434 -6.03 6.55 -22.86
C HIS A 434 -6.17 6.07 -24.32
N PHE A 435 -5.35 6.60 -25.24
CA PHE A 435 -5.44 6.28 -26.66
C PHE A 435 -4.60 5.08 -27.04
N LYS A 436 -3.38 5.00 -26.52
CA LYS A 436 -2.42 3.94 -26.86
C LYS A 436 -2.60 2.69 -26.03
N LYS A 437 -3.29 2.79 -24.88
CA LYS A 437 -3.41 1.74 -23.86
C LYS A 437 -2.05 1.15 -23.51
N ALA A 438 -1.08 2.04 -23.30
CA ALA A 438 0.34 1.71 -23.11
C ALA A 438 1.00 2.65 -22.10
N GLN A 439 2.25 2.32 -21.74
CA GLN A 439 3.10 3.13 -20.86
C GLN A 439 3.28 4.58 -21.35
N LEU A 440 3.51 5.48 -20.41
CA LEU A 440 3.67 6.90 -20.68
C LEU A 440 5.01 7.17 -21.39
N SER A 441 4.98 8.04 -22.39
CA SER A 441 6.20 8.58 -22.99
C SER A 441 6.95 9.52 -22.03
N ALA A 442 8.26 9.71 -22.25
CA ALA A 442 9.08 10.60 -21.43
C ALA A 442 8.54 12.04 -21.37
N SER A 443 7.94 12.55 -22.45
CA SER A 443 7.34 13.88 -22.50
C SER A 443 6.06 13.97 -21.66
N GLN A 444 5.21 12.94 -21.70
CA GLN A 444 4.03 12.85 -20.83
C GLN A 444 4.43 12.81 -19.36
N LYS A 445 5.41 11.98 -19.00
CA LYS A 445 5.95 11.90 -17.63
C LYS A 445 6.45 13.25 -17.13
N GLN A 446 7.18 13.99 -17.95
CA GLN A 446 7.68 15.32 -17.58
C GLN A 446 6.53 16.32 -17.36
N ALA A 447 5.53 16.34 -18.25
CA ALA A 447 4.39 17.24 -18.14
C ALA A 447 3.53 16.96 -16.90
N VAL A 448 3.19 15.68 -16.68
CA VAL A 448 2.40 15.22 -15.53
C VAL A 448 3.15 15.45 -14.23
N ARG A 449 4.46 15.14 -14.17
CA ARG A 449 5.30 15.41 -12.99
C ARG A 449 5.22 16.86 -12.56
N LYS A 450 5.34 17.80 -13.50
CA LYS A 450 5.29 19.23 -13.18
C LYS A 450 3.96 19.60 -12.53
N GLN A 451 2.84 19.19 -13.14
CA GLN A 451 1.50 19.54 -12.64
C GLN A 451 1.20 18.88 -11.28
N LEU A 452 1.62 17.63 -11.07
CA LEU A 452 1.46 16.95 -9.79
C LEU A 452 2.30 17.62 -8.70
N LEU A 453 3.55 18.01 -8.99
CA LEU A 453 4.36 18.78 -8.04
C LEU A 453 3.70 20.12 -7.69
N ASP A 454 3.15 20.83 -8.67
CA ASP A 454 2.44 22.10 -8.44
C ASP A 454 1.21 21.92 -7.51
N VAL A 455 0.50 20.78 -7.59
CA VAL A 455 -0.62 20.44 -6.69
C VAL A 455 -0.14 20.10 -5.27
N LEU A 456 0.98 19.39 -5.15
CA LEU A 456 1.57 19.01 -3.87
C LEU A 456 2.23 20.19 -3.15
N ASP A 457 2.74 21.18 -3.88
CA ASP A 457 3.35 22.40 -3.34
C ASP A 457 2.31 23.44 -2.86
N GLN A 458 1.01 23.25 -3.17
CA GLN A 458 -0.08 24.08 -2.65
C GLN A 458 -0.34 23.80 -1.16
N ALA A 459 0.58 24.22 -0.30
CA ALA A 459 0.36 24.32 1.14
C ALA A 459 -0.32 25.66 1.48
N PRO A 460 -1.19 25.72 2.52
CA PRO A 460 -1.68 26.99 3.03
C PRO A 460 -0.49 27.86 3.45
N ALA A 461 -0.49 29.12 2.97
CA ALA A 461 0.55 30.11 3.19
C ALA A 461 0.70 30.46 4.68
N VAL A 462 1.43 29.64 5.43
CA VAL A 462 2.06 30.07 6.68
C VAL A 462 3.57 30.02 6.43
N PRO A 463 4.23 31.18 6.27
CA PRO A 463 5.67 31.19 6.11
C PRO A 463 6.29 30.56 7.37
N PRO A 464 7.22 29.61 7.24
CA PRO A 464 7.88 29.05 8.41
C PRO A 464 8.61 30.19 9.12
N LYS A 465 8.38 30.35 10.43
CA LYS A 465 9.03 31.38 11.26
C LYS A 465 10.54 31.17 11.41
N ALA A 466 11.12 30.11 10.83
CA ALA A 466 12.55 29.81 10.85
C ALA A 466 13.00 29.13 9.55
N ARG A 467 14.29 29.29 9.21
CA ARG A 467 14.98 28.48 8.20
C ARG A 467 15.01 27.01 8.66
N LEU A 468 14.01 26.23 8.28
CA LEU A 468 13.96 24.79 8.55
C LEU A 468 14.77 24.04 7.48
N THR A 469 15.55 23.07 7.91
CA THR A 469 16.33 22.18 7.05
C THR A 469 15.37 21.34 6.18
N ARG A 470 15.61 21.30 4.87
CA ARG A 470 14.80 20.52 3.91
C ARG A 470 15.20 19.04 4.00
N ALA A 471 14.26 18.15 4.33
CA ALA A 471 14.45 16.71 4.23
C ALA A 471 14.00 16.23 2.84
N ARG A 472 14.82 15.44 2.14
CA ARG A 472 14.41 14.72 0.93
C ARG A 472 13.65 13.47 1.35
N ALA A 473 12.45 13.26 0.80
CA ALA A 473 11.77 11.99 0.92
C ALA A 473 12.64 10.89 0.27
N SER A 474 12.94 9.82 1.01
CA SER A 474 13.44 8.60 0.40
C SER A 474 12.26 7.95 -0.33
N LEU A 475 12.51 7.61 -1.59
CA LEU A 475 11.75 6.61 -2.33
C LEU A 475 12.57 5.34 -2.17
N ALA A 476 11.94 4.26 -1.73
CA ALA A 476 12.56 2.95 -1.82
C ALA A 476 12.91 2.68 -3.29
N ARG A 477 14.12 2.18 -3.55
CA ARG A 477 14.61 1.86 -4.89
C ARG A 477 15.17 0.47 -4.95
#